data_AF-A0A183FA26-F1
#
_entry.id   AF-A0A183FA26-F1
#
_cell.length_a   1.000
_cell.length_b   1.000
_cell.length_c   1.000
_cell.angle_alpha   90.00
_cell.angle_beta   90.00
_cell.angle_gamma   90.00
#
_symmetry.space_group_name_H-M   'P 1'
#
loop_
_entity.id
_entity.type
_entity.pdbx_description
1 polymer ?
#
loop_
_entity_poly.entity_id
_entity_poly.type
_entity_poly.pdbx_seq_one_letter_code
_entity_poly.pdbx_strand_id
1 'polypeptide(L)'
;NWSKDPESCSSVLSSAVELASERLRFAAIRGDEAVKQAKGRVRMSLKPLVTIARREYGSRDDETADEKRQTVHSCLEKAETLLQEVSL
;
A
#
# COMPACT_ATOMS: atom_id res chain seq x y z
N ASN A 1 7.11 15.28 6.58
CA ASN A 1 7.23 13.93 7.15
C ASN A 1 5.90 13.22 6.87
N TRP A 2 5.75 12.61 5.68
CA TRP A 2 4.46 12.16 5.14
C TRP A 2 3.75 11.15 6.05
N SER A 3 4.49 10.38 6.84
CA SER A 3 3.95 9.35 7.71
C SER A 3 3.37 9.88 9.02
N LYS A 4 3.57 11.16 9.36
CA LYS A 4 3.05 11.76 10.60
C LYS A 4 1.80 12.62 10.41
N ASP A 5 1.36 12.77 9.16
CA ASP A 5 0.14 13.49 8.80
C ASP A 5 -0.82 12.50 8.10
N PRO A 6 -2.04 12.28 8.61
CA PRO A 6 -2.96 11.28 8.06
C PRO A 6 -3.35 11.51 6.59
N GLU A 7 -3.52 12.78 6.17
CA GLU A 7 -3.86 13.12 4.78
C GLU A 7 -2.70 12.81 3.84
N SER A 8 -1.50 13.27 4.19
CA SER A 8 -0.29 12.97 3.42
C SER A 8 -0.02 11.47 3.37
N CYS A 9 -0.22 10.76 4.48
CA CYS A 9 0.00 9.32 4.56
C CYS A 9 -0.99 8.55 3.68
N SER A 10 -2.29 8.86 3.77
CA SER A 10 -3.31 8.23 2.93
C SER A 10 -3.11 8.55 1.45
N SER A 11 -2.74 9.78 1.10
CA SER A 11 -2.40 10.16 -0.27
C SER A 11 -1.25 9.33 -0.83
N VAL A 12 -0.13 9.23 -0.09
CA VAL A 12 1.04 8.44 -0.50
C VAL A 12 0.68 6.96 -0.65
N LEU A 13 -0.06 6.38 0.29
CA LEU A 13 -0.48 4.99 0.21
C LEU A 13 -1.44 4.74 -0.96
N SER A 14 -2.42 5.62 -1.19
CA SER A 14 -3.37 5.48 -2.30
C SER A 14 -2.64 5.48 -3.65
N SER A 15 -1.76 6.45 -3.89
CA SER A 15 -0.97 6.51 -5.12
C SER A 15 -0.04 5.30 -5.27
N ALA A 16 0.53 4.80 -4.17
CA ALA A 16 1.38 3.61 -4.22
C ALA A 16 0.58 2.34 -4.57
N VAL A 17 -0.64 2.19 -4.04
CA VAL A 17 -1.56 1.08 -4.34
C VAL A 17 -2.04 1.13 -5.80
N GLU A 18 -2.42 2.31 -6.29
CA GLU A 18 -2.84 2.51 -7.69
C GLU A 18 -1.70 2.14 -8.66
N LEU A 19 -0.50 2.67 -8.41
CA LEU A 19 0.67 2.38 -9.23
C LEU A 19 1.07 0.90 -9.18
N ALA A 20 0.96 0.24 -8.03
CA ALA A 20 1.21 -1.18 -7.89
C ALA A 20 0.19 -2.01 -8.68
N SER A 21 -1.09 -1.66 -8.58
CA SER A 21 -2.18 -2.30 -9.32
C SER A 21 -2.00 -2.16 -10.83
N GLU A 22 -1.68 -0.95 -11.32
CA GLU A 22 -1.42 -0.74 -12.74
C GLU A 22 -0.23 -1.55 -13.23
N ARG A 23 0.87 -1.59 -12.48
CA ARG A 23 2.05 -2.38 -12.83
C ARG A 23 1.72 -3.86 -12.99
N LEU A 24 0.95 -4.42 -12.06
CA LEU A 24 0.51 -5.82 -12.14
C LEU A 24 -0.42 -6.04 -13.34
N ARG A 25 -1.38 -5.13 -13.57
CA ARG A 25 -2.29 -5.20 -14.72
C ARG A 25 -1.55 -5.18 -16.06
N PHE A 26 -0.60 -4.27 -16.23
CA PHE A 26 0.20 -4.18 -17.45
C PHE A 26 1.11 -5.40 -17.62
N ALA A 27 1.69 -5.90 -16.53
CA ALA A 27 2.52 -7.10 -16.57
C ALA A 27 1.73 -8.34 -16.99
N ALA A 28 0.47 -8.49 -16.53
CA ALA A 28 -0.41 -9.59 -16.93
C ALA A 28 -0.64 -9.65 -18.45
N ILE A 29 -0.67 -8.50 -19.14
CA ILE A 29 -0.81 -8.42 -20.60
C ILE A 29 0.49 -8.86 -21.32
N ARG A 30 1.65 -8.71 -20.66
CA ARG A 30 2.98 -8.98 -21.24
C ARG A 30 3.46 -10.41 -21.02
N GLY A 31 2.81 -11.18 -20.15
CA GLY A 31 3.12 -12.58 -19.86
C GLY A 31 3.89 -12.80 -18.55
N ASP A 32 4.10 -14.07 -18.22
CA ASP A 32 4.48 -14.52 -16.87
C ASP A 32 5.80 -13.92 -16.35
N GLU A 33 6.81 -13.76 -17.20
CA GLU A 33 8.09 -13.17 -16.79
C GLU A 33 7.95 -11.69 -16.40
N ALA A 34 7.09 -10.95 -17.11
CA ALA A 34 6.78 -9.58 -16.73
C ALA A 34 6.04 -9.54 -15.39
N VAL A 35 5.13 -10.49 -15.14
CA VAL A 35 4.40 -10.61 -13.87
C VAL A 35 5.36 -10.87 -12.71
N LYS A 36 6.30 -11.82 -12.85
CA LYS A 36 7.32 -12.11 -11.83
C LYS A 36 8.15 -10.87 -11.48
N GLN A 37 8.61 -10.14 -12.50
CA GLN A 37 9.36 -8.90 -12.29
C GLN A 37 8.52 -7.80 -11.62
N ALA A 38 7.26 -7.64 -12.05
CA ALA A 38 6.34 -6.67 -11.47
C ALA A 38 6.04 -6.97 -10.00
N LYS A 39 5.77 -8.24 -9.64
CA LYS A 39 5.59 -8.69 -8.25
C LYS A 39 6.79 -8.30 -7.38
N GLY A 40 8.02 -8.56 -7.86
CA GLY A 40 9.25 -8.17 -7.15
C GLY A 40 9.36 -6.67 -6.92
N ARG A 41 9.10 -5.86 -7.96
CA ARG A 41 9.14 -4.39 -7.87
C ARG A 41 8.09 -3.83 -6.93
N VAL A 42 6.85 -4.31 -7.04
CA VAL A 42 5.74 -3.94 -6.16
C VAL A 42 6.11 -4.22 -4.70
N ARG A 43 6.62 -5.42 -4.41
CA ARG A 43 7.03 -5.78 -3.05
C ARG A 43 8.10 -4.85 -2.50
N MET A 44 9.13 -4.54 -3.29
CA MET A 44 10.21 -3.64 -2.88
C MET A 44 9.74 -2.20 -2.63
N SER A 45 8.79 -1.69 -3.42
CA SER A 45 8.30 -0.32 -3.25
C SER A 45 7.22 -0.18 -2.18
N LEU A 46 6.30 -1.14 -2.07
CA LEU A 46 5.11 -1.01 -1.23
C LEU A 46 5.36 -1.45 0.23
N LYS A 47 6.20 -2.48 0.44
CA LYS A 47 6.48 -3.00 1.80
C LYS A 47 7.07 -1.96 2.76
N PRO A 48 8.04 -1.11 2.37
CA PRO A 48 8.55 -0.06 3.25
C PRO A 48 7.48 0.96 3.66
N LEU A 49 6.60 1.34 2.72
CA LEU A 49 5.53 2.30 2.98
C LEU A 49 4.52 1.74 3.98
N VAL A 50 4.08 0.50 3.77
CA VAL A 50 3.18 -0.20 4.70
C VAL A 50 3.81 -0.35 6.07
N THR A 51 5.10 -0.70 6.14
CA THR A 51 5.81 -0.84 7.43
C THR A 51 5.83 0.46 8.21
N ILE A 52 6.12 1.58 7.54
CA ILE A 52 6.15 2.91 8.18
C ILE A 52 4.74 3.33 8.59
N ALA A 53 3.76 3.26 7.68
CA ALA A 53 2.39 3.67 7.98
C ALA A 53 1.75 2.81 9.09
N ARG A 54 2.02 1.50 9.13
CA ARG A 54 1.57 0.62 10.21
C ARG A 54 2.24 0.95 11.55
N ARG A 55 3.50 1.41 11.55
CA ARG A 55 4.14 1.87 12.79
C ARG A 55 3.45 3.12 13.36
N GLU A 56 3.10 4.07 12.49
CA GLU A 56 2.53 5.35 12.92
C GLU A 56 1.01 5.29 13.17
N TYR A 57 0.29 4.43 12.45
CA TYR A 57 -1.18 4.35 12.49
C TYR A 57 -1.72 2.94 12.76
N GLY A 58 -0.90 1.95 13.10
CA GLY A 58 -1.36 0.56 13.24
C GLY A 58 -2.11 0.23 14.53
N SER A 59 -2.00 1.06 15.57
CA SER A 59 -2.83 0.92 16.78
C SER A 59 -4.23 1.45 16.48
N ARG A 60 -5.23 0.57 16.60
CA ARG A 60 -6.66 0.93 16.57
C ARG A 60 -7.15 1.49 17.90
N ASP A 61 -6.29 1.64 18.91
CA ASP A 61 -6.70 1.96 20.28
C ASP A 61 -7.19 3.41 20.43
N ASP A 62 -6.84 4.29 19.50
CA ASP A 62 -7.40 5.65 19.40
C ASP A 62 -8.62 5.64 18.46
N GLU A 63 -9.71 4.99 18.87
CA GLU A 63 -11.03 5.01 18.20
C GLU A 63 -11.75 6.38 18.29
N THR A 64 -11.01 7.47 18.50
CA THR A 64 -11.59 8.81 18.42
C THR A 64 -11.67 9.25 16.96
N ALA A 65 -12.82 9.01 16.32
CA ALA A 65 -13.53 9.87 15.35
C ALA A 65 -12.72 10.63 14.27
N ASP A 66 -11.49 10.22 13.93
CA ASP A 66 -10.68 10.89 12.92
C ASP A 66 -10.84 10.17 11.59
N GLU A 67 -11.78 10.67 10.77
CA GLU A 67 -12.06 10.22 9.40
C GLU A 67 -10.77 10.08 8.56
N LYS A 68 -9.77 10.91 8.84
CA LYS A 68 -8.49 10.89 8.12
C LYS A 68 -7.67 9.66 8.50
N ARG A 69 -7.66 9.25 9.77
CA ARG A 69 -7.00 8.01 10.22
C ARG A 69 -7.70 6.77 9.68
N GLN A 70 -9.03 6.78 9.61
CA GLN A 70 -9.80 5.69 8.97
C GLN A 70 -9.42 5.53 7.50
N THR A 71 -9.19 6.64 6.80
CA THR A 71 -8.71 6.63 5.41
C THR A 71 -7.32 5.98 5.31
N VAL A 72 -6.40 6.30 6.22
CA VAL A 72 -5.08 5.64 6.29
C VAL A 72 -5.22 4.12 6.49
N HIS A 73 -6.09 3.68 7.40
CA HIS A 73 -6.36 2.25 7.62
C HIS A 73 -6.89 1.56 6.37
N SER A 74 -7.86 2.16 5.66
CA SER A 74 -8.38 1.60 4.41
C SER A 74 -7.28 1.46 3.35
N CYS A 75 -6.41 2.47 3.22
CA CYS A 75 -5.26 2.41 2.31
C CYS A 75 -4.25 1.33 2.72
N LEU A 76 -4.01 1.15 4.02
CA LEU A 76 -3.15 0.08 4.56
C LEU A 76 -3.70 -1.31 4.22
N GLU A 77 -4.99 -1.56 4.45
CA GLU A 77 -5.64 -2.85 4.15
C GLU A 77 -5.53 -3.21 2.66
N LYS A 78 -5.76 -2.23 1.77
CA LYS A 78 -5.58 -2.41 0.31
C LYS A 78 -4.13 -2.73 -0.05
N ALA A 79 -3.17 -2.00 0.53
CA ALA A 79 -1.75 -2.23 0.28
C ALA A 79 -1.29 -3.60 0.78
N GLU A 80 -1.82 -4.06 1.91
CA GLU A 80 -1.51 -5.36 2.50
C GLU A 80 -2.08 -6.51 1.68
N THR A 81 -3.31 -6.38 1.19
CA THR A 81 -3.93 -7.34 0.27
C THR A 81 -3.06 -7.52 -0.97
N LEU A 82 -2.63 -6.41 -1.57
CA LEU A 82 -1.78 -6.42 -2.75
C LEU A 82 -0.40 -7.04 -2.45
N LEU A 83 0.17 -6.78 -1.26
CA LEU A 83 1.42 -7.43 -0.82
C LEU A 83 1.27 -8.94 -0.63
N GLN A 84 0.11 -9.43 -0.19
CA GLN A 84 -0.18 -10.86 -0.09
C GLN A 84 -0.26 -11.50 -1.47
N GLU A 85 -1.00 -10.89 -2.41
CA GLU A 85 -1.15 -11.38 -3.79
C GLU A 85 0.19 -11.53 -4.51
N VAL A 86 1.10 -10.57 -4.34
CA VAL A 86 2.43 -10.62 -4.98
C VAL A 86 3.43 -11.50 -4.24
N SER A 87 3.10 -11.99 -3.05
CA SER A 87 3.95 -12.91 -2.26
C SER A 87 3.63 -14.39 -2.49
N LEU A 88 2.48 -14.68 -3.11
CA LEU A 88 2.13 -15.96 -3.72
C LEU A 88 2.81 -16.13 -5.09
#